data_AF-A0A4R6ZDK0-F1
#
_entry.id   AF-A0A4R6ZDK0-F1
#
_cell.length_a   1.000
_cell.length_b   1.000
_cell.length_c   1.000
_cell.angle_alpha   90.00
_cell.angle_beta   90.00
_cell.angle_gamma   90.00
#
_symmetry.space_group_name_H-M   'P 1'
#
loop_
_entity.id
_entity.type
_entity.pdbx_description
1 polymer ?
#
loop_
_entity_poly.entity_id
_entity_poly.type
_entity_poly.pdbx_seq_one_letter_code
_entity_poly.pdbx_strand_id
1 'polypeptide(L)'
;MELFKVLSDIEEALIESHSIDIQLNTIQLKLVYPDNSEKVDVIFRKVSTFYFVNGYEDSRYATSDYEYGEKRELLSISYSNLEKQSLLIKSRDSFYIGFDSKFNFTLEFMEGLLLIEADEIEINSCKFESLI
;
A
#
# COMPACT_ATOMS: atom_id res chain seq x y z
N MET A 1 3.47 13.67 13.18
CA MET A 1 2.66 13.35 14.38
C MET A 1 1.21 13.14 14.01
N GLU A 2 0.64 13.97 13.13
CA GLU A 2 -0.75 13.82 12.64
C GLU A 2 -0.95 12.63 11.70
N LEU A 3 -0.06 12.41 10.72
CA LEU A 3 -0.13 11.24 9.82
C LEU A 3 -0.18 9.91 10.59
N PHE A 4 0.72 9.71 11.56
CA PHE A 4 0.75 8.50 12.38
C PHE A 4 -0.58 8.24 13.10
N LYS A 5 -1.23 9.30 13.59
CA LYS A 5 -2.53 9.19 14.25
C LYS A 5 -3.62 8.77 13.26
N VAL A 6 -3.65 9.40 12.09
CA VAL A 6 -4.65 9.05 11.07
C VAL A 6 -4.45 7.61 10.57
N LEU A 7 -3.20 7.17 10.41
CA LEU A 7 -2.90 5.79 10.02
C LEU A 7 -3.26 4.77 11.11
N SER A 8 -3.05 5.10 12.40
CA SER A 8 -3.45 4.22 13.50
C SER A 8 -4.97 4.09 13.67
N ASP A 9 -5.74 4.98 13.07
CA ASP A 9 -7.20 4.87 13.06
C ASP A 9 -7.69 3.91 11.95
N ILE A 10 -6.80 3.48 11.03
CA ILE A 10 -7.09 2.52 9.95
C ILE A 10 -6.60 1.13 10.38
N GLU A 11 -7.51 0.34 10.95
CA GLU A 11 -7.27 -1.04 11.38
C GLU A 11 -8.46 -1.93 10.96
N GLU A 12 -8.20 -3.20 10.66
CA GLU A 12 -9.23 -4.23 10.40
C GLU A 12 -10.30 -3.83 9.36
N ALA A 13 -9.85 -3.18 8.26
CA ALA A 13 -10.74 -2.64 7.24
C ALA A 13 -10.77 -3.53 5.99
N LEU A 14 -11.95 -3.72 5.39
CA LEU A 14 -12.10 -4.51 4.17
C LEU A 14 -11.83 -3.65 2.93
N ILE A 15 -11.10 -4.19 1.95
CA ILE A 15 -10.86 -3.53 0.67
C ILE A 15 -12.12 -3.67 -0.20
N GLU A 16 -12.83 -2.57 -0.41
CA GLU A 16 -13.94 -2.49 -1.36
C GLU A 16 -13.45 -2.43 -2.81
N SER A 17 -12.39 -1.66 -3.06
CA SER A 17 -11.73 -1.62 -4.36
C SER A 17 -10.31 -1.08 -4.25
N HIS A 18 -9.47 -1.40 -5.23
CA HIS A 18 -8.14 -0.83 -5.38
C HIS A 18 -7.90 -0.44 -6.83
N SER A 19 -7.01 0.53 -7.06
CA SER A 19 -6.54 0.87 -8.39
C SER A 19 -5.09 1.32 -8.36
N ILE A 20 -4.37 0.99 -9.43
CA ILE A 20 -2.99 1.43 -9.66
C ILE A 20 -2.99 2.14 -11.01
N ASP A 21 -2.68 3.44 -10.98
CA ASP A 21 -2.53 4.25 -12.19
C ASP A 21 -1.07 4.62 -12.37
N ILE A 22 -0.42 3.95 -13.33
CA ILE A 22 0.99 4.16 -13.67
C ILE A 22 1.21 5.49 -14.38
N GLN A 23 0.21 6.02 -15.10
CA GLN A 23 0.35 7.31 -15.80
C GLN A 23 0.33 8.47 -14.80
N LEU A 24 -0.49 8.35 -13.75
CA LEU A 24 -0.62 9.35 -12.70
C LEU A 24 0.32 9.11 -11.50
N ASN A 25 1.03 7.97 -11.46
CA ASN A 25 1.84 7.53 -10.33
C ASN A 25 1.03 7.50 -9.03
N THR A 26 -0.14 6.86 -9.07
CA THR A 26 -1.05 6.78 -7.92
C THR A 26 -1.48 5.35 -7.61
N ILE A 27 -1.64 5.05 -6.33
CA ILE A 27 -2.29 3.84 -5.82
C ILE A 27 -3.45 4.29 -4.94
N GLN A 28 -4.66 3.80 -5.20
CA GLN A 28 -5.85 4.12 -4.41
C GLN A 28 -6.44 2.85 -3.81
N LEU A 29 -6.84 2.93 -2.54
CA LEU A 29 -7.58 1.92 -1.81
C LEU A 29 -8.87 2.54 -1.26
N LYS A 30 -10.00 1.93 -1.59
CA LYS A 30 -11.28 2.21 -0.93
C LYS A 30 -11.53 1.13 0.09
N LEU A 31 -11.58 1.53 1.34
CA LEU A 31 -11.76 0.67 2.49
C LEU A 31 -13.19 0.82 3.04
N VAL A 32 -13.70 -0.24 3.65
CA VAL A 32 -14.97 -0.24 4.38
C VAL A 32 -14.81 -0.97 5.69
N TYR A 33 -15.21 -0.35 6.79
CA TYR A 33 -15.22 -1.01 8.10
C TYR A 33 -16.44 -1.93 8.20
N PRO A 34 -16.26 -3.21 8.60
CA PRO A 34 -17.34 -4.19 8.63
C PRO A 34 -18.44 -3.83 9.65
N ASP A 35 -18.07 -3.18 10.76
CA ASP A 35 -18.97 -2.94 11.89
C ASP A 35 -19.98 -1.81 11.65
N ASN A 36 -19.60 -0.77 10.90
CA ASN A 36 -20.40 0.44 10.74
C ASN A 36 -20.59 0.86 9.27
N SER A 37 -20.01 0.12 8.30
CA SER A 37 -20.03 0.45 6.87
C SER A 37 -19.45 1.82 6.52
N GLU A 38 -18.69 2.44 7.44
CA GLU A 38 -17.95 3.66 7.18
C GLU A 38 -16.87 3.38 6.14
N LYS A 39 -16.65 4.34 5.25
CA LYS A 39 -15.71 4.22 4.14
C LYS A 39 -14.52 5.12 4.36
N VAL A 40 -13.34 4.62 4.01
CA VAL A 40 -12.09 5.39 4.00
C VAL A 40 -11.48 5.32 2.62
N ASP A 41 -11.17 6.47 2.04
CA ASP A 41 -10.43 6.56 0.80
C ASP A 41 -8.97 6.91 1.09
N VAL A 42 -8.06 6.04 0.68
CA VAL A 42 -6.61 6.19 0.87
C VAL A 42 -5.95 6.26 -0.49
N ILE A 43 -5.29 7.37 -0.78
CA ILE A 43 -4.64 7.63 -2.07
C ILE A 43 -3.17 7.95 -1.85
N PHE A 44 -2.30 7.07 -2.30
CA PHE A 44 -0.87 7.33 -2.44
C PHE A 44 -0.62 8.04 -3.77
N ARG A 45 0.13 9.14 -3.75
CA ARG A 45 0.47 9.92 -4.95
C ARG A 45 1.98 10.08 -5.08
N LYS A 46 2.43 10.38 -6.31
CA LYS A 46 3.85 10.40 -6.66
C LYS A 46 4.55 9.11 -6.23
N VAL A 47 3.90 7.99 -6.51
CA VAL A 47 4.43 6.65 -6.23
C VAL A 47 5.61 6.40 -7.16
N SER A 48 6.81 6.20 -6.61
CA SER A 48 8.02 5.88 -7.38
C SER A 48 8.23 4.37 -7.49
N THR A 49 7.89 3.62 -6.44
CA THR A 49 7.99 2.16 -6.43
C THR A 49 6.88 1.54 -5.60
N PHE A 50 6.45 0.34 -5.99
CA PHE A 50 5.67 -0.54 -5.13
C PHE A 50 6.07 -2.00 -5.35
N TYR A 51 5.97 -2.82 -4.30
CA TYR A 51 6.31 -4.24 -4.36
C TYR A 51 5.40 -5.06 -3.45
N PHE A 52 4.78 -6.10 -4.01
CA PHE A 52 4.06 -7.11 -3.25
C PHE A 52 5.04 -8.19 -2.79
N VAL A 53 5.19 -8.37 -1.47
CA VAL A 53 6.07 -9.41 -0.93
C VAL A 53 5.48 -10.79 -1.23
N ASN A 54 6.28 -11.62 -1.90
CA ASN A 54 5.84 -12.87 -2.51
C ASN A 54 5.69 -14.00 -1.47
N GLY A 55 4.59 -14.78 -1.53
CA GLY A 55 4.31 -15.89 -0.61
C GLY A 55 2.91 -16.53 -0.69
N TYR A 56 1.97 -15.95 -1.46
CA TYR A 56 0.58 -16.40 -1.55
C TYR A 56 0.15 -16.45 -3.01
N GLU A 57 0.45 -17.58 -3.65
CA GLU A 57 0.81 -17.69 -5.08
C GLU A 57 -0.26 -17.21 -6.07
N ASP A 58 -1.56 -17.31 -5.78
CA ASP A 58 -2.66 -17.04 -6.72
C ASP A 58 -3.44 -15.73 -6.45
N SER A 59 -3.29 -15.11 -5.28
CA SER A 59 -4.06 -13.92 -4.91
C SER A 59 -3.40 -12.61 -5.35
N ARG A 60 -2.12 -12.57 -5.69
CA ARG A 60 -1.34 -11.32 -5.92
C ARG A 60 -1.99 -10.24 -6.80
N TYR A 61 -2.80 -10.64 -7.79
CA TYR A 61 -3.48 -9.74 -8.73
C TYR A 61 -4.99 -9.96 -8.84
N ALA A 62 -5.58 -10.78 -7.97
CA ALA A 62 -7.00 -11.10 -8.02
C ALA A 62 -7.84 -9.90 -7.52
N THR A 63 -8.57 -9.26 -8.43
CA THR A 63 -9.71 -8.38 -8.10
C THR A 63 -10.97 -9.17 -7.76
N SER A 64 -10.94 -10.49 -7.97
CA SER A 64 -11.97 -11.42 -7.51
C SER A 64 -11.72 -11.82 -6.07
N ASP A 65 -12.81 -12.11 -5.38
CA ASP A 65 -12.85 -12.52 -3.99
C ASP A 65 -11.76 -13.54 -3.63
N TYR A 66 -11.22 -13.40 -2.42
CA TYR A 66 -10.42 -14.44 -1.77
C TYR A 66 -11.27 -15.72 -1.61
N GLU A 67 -10.64 -16.86 -1.31
CA GLU A 67 -11.34 -18.15 -1.16
C GLU A 67 -12.72 -17.95 -0.51
N TYR A 68 -13.79 -18.46 -1.16
CA TYR A 68 -15.18 -18.37 -0.72
C TYR A 68 -15.90 -17.02 -0.81
N GLY A 69 -15.46 -16.07 -1.63
CA GLY A 69 -16.25 -14.83 -1.80
C GLY A 69 -15.92 -13.74 -0.78
N GLU A 70 -14.79 -13.89 -0.07
CA GLU A 70 -14.39 -12.98 1.00
C GLU A 70 -13.55 -11.80 0.47
N LYS A 71 -13.85 -10.61 0.98
CA LYS A 71 -13.08 -9.39 0.66
C LYS A 71 -11.75 -9.43 1.42
N ARG A 72 -10.68 -8.93 0.79
CA ARG A 72 -9.38 -8.77 1.47
C ARG A 72 -9.48 -7.82 2.64
N GLU A 73 -8.79 -8.18 3.71
CA GLU A 73 -8.70 -7.38 4.92
C GLU A 73 -7.33 -6.70 5.02
N LEU A 74 -7.35 -5.38 5.18
CA LEU A 74 -6.22 -4.56 5.53
C LEU A 74 -6.14 -4.50 7.05
N LEU A 75 -5.06 -5.02 7.62
CA LEU A 75 -4.81 -5.07 9.05
C LEU A 75 -4.20 -3.75 9.54
N SER A 76 -3.24 -3.19 8.79
CA SER A 76 -2.57 -1.95 9.20
C SER A 76 -1.91 -1.21 8.03
N ILE A 77 -1.71 0.10 8.21
CA ILE A 77 -0.83 0.92 7.36
C ILE A 77 0.26 1.55 8.25
N SER A 78 1.50 1.20 7.98
CA SER A 78 2.67 1.75 8.68
C SER A 78 3.44 2.72 7.80
N TYR A 79 3.85 3.85 8.38
CA TYR A 79 4.73 4.83 7.74
C TYR A 79 6.08 4.92 8.45
N SER A 80 7.17 5.01 7.70
CA SER A 80 8.52 5.18 8.21
C SER A 80 9.36 6.00 7.25
N ASN A 81 10.00 7.05 7.75
CA ASN A 81 10.97 7.86 7.01
C ASN A 81 12.42 7.43 7.26
N LEU A 82 12.63 6.23 7.82
CA LEU A 82 13.96 5.75 8.11
C LEU A 82 14.68 5.39 6.80
N GLU A 83 15.89 5.92 6.61
CA GLU A 83 16.74 5.68 5.42
C GLU A 83 17.05 4.18 5.14
N LYS A 84 16.70 3.28 6.06
CA LYS A 84 17.08 1.86 6.02
C LYS A 84 16.04 0.93 5.39
N GLN A 85 14.88 1.44 4.96
CA GLN A 85 13.87 0.62 4.28
C GLN A 85 14.17 0.56 2.78
N SER A 86 14.88 -0.49 2.36
CA SER A 86 15.30 -0.70 0.97
C SER A 86 15.03 -2.11 0.47
N LEU A 87 14.67 -2.20 -0.80
CA LEU A 87 14.51 -3.42 -1.57
C LEU A 87 15.66 -3.50 -2.57
N LEU A 88 16.53 -4.48 -2.35
CA LEU A 88 17.65 -4.76 -3.25
C LEU A 88 17.14 -5.53 -4.47
N ILE A 89 17.17 -4.91 -5.64
CA ILE A 89 16.78 -5.58 -6.89
C ILE A 89 17.94 -6.44 -7.37
N LYS A 90 17.72 -7.76 -7.41
CA LYS A 90 18.65 -8.72 -8.01
C LYS A 90 18.12 -9.14 -9.38
N SER A 91 18.82 -8.74 -10.44
CA SER A 91 18.51 -9.16 -11.81
C SER A 91 19.68 -9.90 -12.44
N ARG A 92 19.38 -10.78 -13.40
CA ARG A 92 20.39 -11.38 -14.29
C ARG A 92 20.87 -10.39 -15.35
N ASP A 93 20.06 -9.39 -15.66
CA ASP A 93 20.38 -8.33 -16.60
C ASP A 93 21.09 -7.19 -15.86
N SER A 94 22.28 -6.84 -16.34
CA SER A 94 23.12 -5.80 -15.77
C SER A 94 22.50 -4.41 -15.81
N PHE A 95 21.52 -4.17 -16.69
CA PHE A 95 20.80 -2.90 -16.75
C PHE A 95 20.15 -2.55 -15.41
N TYR A 96 19.67 -3.55 -14.67
CA TYR A 96 18.97 -3.33 -13.40
C TYR A 96 19.93 -3.30 -12.19
N ILE A 97 21.24 -3.46 -12.41
CA ILE A 97 22.23 -3.34 -11.33
C ILE A 97 22.32 -1.87 -10.91
N GLY A 98 22.02 -1.59 -9.64
CA GLY A 98 22.01 -0.23 -9.08
C GLY A 98 20.63 0.43 -9.04
N PHE A 99 19.59 -0.26 -9.52
CA PHE A 99 18.22 0.11 -9.19
C PHE A 99 17.91 -0.43 -7.79
N ASP A 100 18.15 0.38 -6.78
CA ASP A 100 17.65 0.14 -5.43
C ASP A 100 16.31 0.86 -5.27
N SER A 101 15.31 0.14 -4.75
CA SER A 101 14.03 0.74 -4.39
C SER A 101 14.02 1.02 -2.89
N LYS A 102 13.47 2.15 -2.48
CA LYS A 102 13.10 2.37 -1.08
C LYS A 102 11.60 2.14 -0.91
N PHE A 103 11.14 2.13 0.33
CA PHE A 103 9.73 2.23 0.65
C PHE A 103 9.59 3.02 1.95
N ASN A 104 8.53 3.80 2.07
CA ASN A 104 8.18 4.55 3.28
C ASN A 104 6.82 4.15 3.83
N PHE A 105 6.04 3.37 3.09
CA PHE A 105 4.80 2.77 3.54
C PHE A 105 4.85 1.24 3.46
N THR A 106 4.28 0.59 4.48
CA THR A 106 4.02 -0.85 4.52
C THR A 106 2.56 -1.06 4.84
N LEU A 107 1.84 -1.71 3.93
CA LEU A 107 0.46 -2.12 4.13
C LEU A 107 0.44 -3.60 4.43
N GLU A 108 -0.20 -3.94 5.54
CA GLU A 108 -0.34 -5.32 5.99
C GLU A 108 -1.75 -5.82 5.70
N PHE A 109 -1.84 -6.93 4.98
CA PHE A 109 -3.06 -7.67 4.72
C PHE A 109 -2.95 -9.03 5.39
N MET A 110 -4.08 -9.71 5.61
CA MET A 110 -4.05 -11.10 6.09
C MET A 110 -3.20 -12.02 5.21
N GLU A 111 -3.12 -11.73 3.91
CA GLU A 111 -2.45 -12.54 2.90
C GLU A 111 -1.08 -11.97 2.48
N GLY A 112 -0.53 -10.99 3.19
CA GLY A 112 0.83 -10.51 2.93
C GLY A 112 1.02 -9.00 2.99
N LEU A 113 2.09 -8.52 2.33
CA LEU A 113 2.54 -7.13 2.46
C LEU A 113 2.63 -6.42 1.11
N LEU A 114 2.18 -5.17 1.07
CA LEU A 114 2.48 -4.22 0.00
C LEU A 114 3.41 -3.14 0.53
N LEU A 115 4.57 -3.01 -0.10
CA LEU A 115 5.56 -1.98 0.18
C LEU A 115 5.40 -0.87 -0.86
N ILE A 116 5.34 0.38 -0.42
CA ILE A 116 5.14 1.54 -1.30
C ILE A 116 6.15 2.63 -0.95
N GLU A 117 6.72 3.24 -1.98
CA GLU A 117 7.43 4.52 -1.91
C GLU A 117 6.54 5.60 -2.52
N ALA A 118 6.12 6.57 -1.71
CA ALA A 118 5.26 7.67 -2.15
C ALA A 118 5.62 8.97 -1.43
N ASP A 119 5.67 10.09 -2.17
CA ASP A 119 5.94 11.42 -1.61
C ASP A 119 4.68 12.05 -0.96
N GLU A 120 3.50 11.52 -1.27
CA GLU A 120 2.22 12.05 -0.81
C GLU A 120 1.23 10.92 -0.47
N ILE A 121 0.41 11.15 0.57
CA ILE A 121 -0.75 10.33 0.90
C ILE A 121 -1.95 11.23 1.24
N GLU A 122 -3.12 10.84 0.77
CA GLU A 122 -4.39 11.50 1.06
C GLU A 122 -5.35 10.49 1.70
N ILE A 123 -5.92 10.83 2.86
CA ILE A 123 -6.86 9.97 3.61
C ILE A 123 -8.12 10.79 3.88
N ASN A 124 -9.27 10.40 3.33
CA ASN A 124 -10.53 11.14 3.48
C ASN A 124 -10.39 12.66 3.22
N SER A 125 -9.68 13.04 2.15
CA SER A 125 -9.34 14.42 1.78
C SER A 125 -8.29 15.14 2.67
N CYS A 126 -7.81 14.50 3.75
CA CYS A 126 -6.65 15.00 4.51
C CYS A 126 -5.36 14.63 3.78
N LYS A 127 -4.64 15.64 3.31
CA LYS A 127 -3.42 15.47 2.50
C LYS A 127 -2.15 15.62 3.34
N PHE A 128 -1.20 14.72 3.11
CA PHE A 128 0.15 14.74 3.66
C PHE A 128 1.17 14.70 2.51
N GLU A 129 2.18 15.56 2.56
CA GLU A 129 3.14 15.77 1.46
C GLU A 129 4.59 15.83 1.98
N SER A 130 5.57 15.72 1.08
CA SER A 130 7.01 15.75 1.39
C SER A 130 7.42 14.61 2.32
N LEU A 131 7.08 13.38 1.94
CA LEU A 131 7.22 12.17 2.76
C LEU A 131 8.45 11.32 2.42
N ILE A 132 9.31 11.79 1.51
CA ILE A 132 10.58 11.17 1.10
C ILE A 132 11.74 12.12 1.40
#